data_AF-A0A0K0Y426-F1
#
_entry.id   AF-A0A0K0Y426-F1
#
_cell.length_a   1.000
_cell.length_b   1.000
_cell.length_c   1.000
_cell.angle_alpha   90.00
_cell.angle_beta   90.00
_cell.angle_gamma   90.00
#
_symmetry.space_group_name_H-M   'P 1'
#
loop_
_entity.id
_entity.type
_entity.pdbx_description
1 polymer ?
#
loop_
_entity_poly.entity_id
_entity_poly.type
_entity_poly.pdbx_seq_one_letter_code
_entity_poly.pdbx_strand_id
1 'polypeptide(L)'
;MRLTLLVIPAFALGACTAVPQQTVSTTASPEPIAAFEVPMDPGLIRCSSLTNPNALAAATQWTIGQARAGVLAGRVAELPNEGNLAQTFTAYCAENPNNTVRAAAVHWGLAS
;
A
#
# COMPACT_ATOMS: atom_id res chain seq x y z
N MET A 1 -33.00 -10.15 -58.02
CA MET A 1 -32.14 -9.29 -57.17
C MET A 1 -32.65 -9.37 -55.74
N ARG A 2 -31.93 -10.07 -54.86
CA ARG A 2 -32.22 -10.12 -53.42
C ARG A 2 -30.97 -9.62 -52.70
N LEU A 3 -31.08 -8.43 -52.12
CA LEU A 3 -30.02 -7.72 -51.40
C LEU A 3 -30.05 -8.20 -49.94
N THR A 4 -29.05 -8.97 -49.51
CA THR A 4 -28.86 -9.38 -48.12
C THR A 4 -28.26 -8.22 -47.33
N LEU A 5 -29.10 -7.57 -46.51
CA LEU A 5 -28.70 -6.54 -45.55
C LEU A 5 -28.01 -7.19 -44.35
N LEU A 6 -26.72 -6.84 -44.19
CA LEU A 6 -25.84 -7.18 -43.08
C LEU A 6 -26.30 -6.39 -41.84
N VAL A 7 -26.87 -7.07 -40.85
CA VAL A 7 -27.22 -6.48 -39.55
C VAL A 7 -25.98 -6.49 -38.67
N ILE A 8 -25.37 -5.32 -38.52
CA ILE A 8 -24.28 -5.06 -37.57
C ILE A 8 -24.92 -4.80 -36.20
N PRO A 9 -24.59 -5.53 -35.13
CA PRO A 9 -24.99 -5.14 -33.78
C PRO A 9 -24.11 -3.97 -33.35
N ALA A 10 -24.72 -2.78 -33.29
CA ALA A 10 -24.12 -1.61 -32.66
C ALA A 10 -23.93 -1.90 -31.17
N PHE A 11 -22.69 -2.22 -30.77
CA PHE A 11 -22.27 -2.16 -29.37
C PHE A 11 -22.42 -0.72 -28.89
N ALA A 12 -23.48 -0.48 -28.11
CA ALA A 12 -23.63 0.73 -27.34
C ALA A 12 -22.49 0.78 -26.32
N LEU A 13 -21.51 1.64 -26.57
CA LEU A 13 -20.53 2.08 -25.58
C LEU A 13 -21.31 2.83 -24.51
N GLY A 14 -21.70 2.10 -23.46
CA GLY A 14 -22.29 2.65 -22.26
C GLY A 14 -21.38 3.73 -21.70
N ALA A 15 -21.85 4.97 -21.76
CA ALA A 15 -21.21 6.13 -21.17
C ALA A 15 -20.89 5.83 -19.71
N CYS A 16 -19.62 6.00 -19.32
CA CYS A 16 -19.25 6.15 -17.92
C CYS A 16 -20.03 7.35 -17.38
N THR A 17 -21.08 7.08 -16.62
CA THR A 17 -21.78 8.08 -15.82
C THR A 17 -20.76 8.67 -14.85
N ALA A 18 -20.52 9.98 -14.98
CA ALA A 18 -19.71 10.74 -14.05
C ALA A 18 -20.18 10.46 -12.60
N VAL A 19 -19.25 10.06 -11.74
CA VAL A 19 -19.49 9.93 -10.30
C VAL A 19 -19.87 11.33 -9.78
N PRO A 20 -20.92 11.48 -8.96
CA PRO A 20 -21.25 12.77 -8.38
C PRO A 20 -20.05 13.29 -7.57
N GLN A 21 -19.49 14.43 -7.97
CA GLN A 21 -18.47 15.12 -7.18
C GLN A 21 -19.11 15.58 -5.87
N GLN A 22 -18.79 14.89 -4.78
CA GLN A 22 -19.01 15.41 -3.44
C GLN A 22 -18.12 16.65 -3.26
N THR A 23 -18.74 17.83 -3.25
CA THR A 23 -18.11 19.06 -2.79
C THR A 23 -17.78 18.93 -1.31
N VAL A 24 -16.52 18.67 -1.00
CA VAL A 24 -16.00 18.74 0.36
C VAL A 24 -15.74 20.22 0.67
N SER A 25 -16.61 20.81 1.49
CA SER A 25 -16.37 22.14 2.05
C SER A 25 -15.07 22.12 2.87
N THR A 26 -14.06 22.85 2.40
CA THR A 26 -12.79 23.02 3.11
C THR A 26 -13.00 24.03 4.23
N THR A 27 -13.47 23.56 5.38
CA THR A 27 -13.28 24.31 6.63
C THR A 27 -11.78 24.34 6.88
N ALA A 28 -11.21 25.55 6.99
CA ALA A 28 -9.81 25.73 7.37
C ALA A 28 -9.54 24.95 8.66
N SER A 29 -8.89 23.81 8.51
CA SER A 29 -8.52 22.94 9.62
C SER A 29 -7.44 23.67 10.42
N PRO A 30 -7.49 23.67 11.78
CA PRO A 30 -6.38 24.16 12.57
C PRO A 30 -5.10 23.46 12.12
N GLU A 31 -4.04 24.25 11.93
CA GLU A 31 -2.74 23.81 11.42
C GLU A 31 -2.32 22.52 12.13
N PRO A 32 -2.22 21.37 11.42
CA PRO A 32 -2.03 20.10 12.08
C PRO A 32 -0.63 20.07 12.69
N ILE A 33 -0.54 19.70 13.96
CA ILE A 33 0.67 19.17 14.60
C ILE A 33 1.29 18.23 13.56
N ALA A 34 2.48 18.54 13.05
CA ALA A 34 3.03 17.93 11.83
C ALA A 34 2.78 16.41 11.83
N ALA A 35 1.73 15.99 11.13
CA ALA A 35 1.33 14.60 11.11
C ALA A 35 2.39 13.85 10.31
N PHE A 36 2.80 12.67 10.78
CA PHE A 36 3.69 11.84 9.97
C PHE A 36 2.97 11.48 8.68
N GLU A 37 3.44 12.05 7.56
CA GLU A 37 2.92 11.76 6.24
C GLU A 37 3.49 10.41 5.79
N VAL A 38 2.60 9.43 5.66
CA VAL A 38 2.97 8.11 5.15
C VAL A 38 3.19 8.26 3.64
N PRO A 39 4.38 7.94 3.11
CA PRO A 39 4.64 8.01 1.68
C PRO A 39 3.78 6.98 0.94
N MET A 40 3.51 7.25 -0.34
CA MET A 40 2.72 6.35 -1.19
C MET A 40 3.34 4.95 -1.30
N ASP A 41 4.66 4.84 -1.19
CA ASP A 41 5.36 3.58 -0.91
C ASP A 41 5.89 3.55 0.53
N PRO A 42 5.18 2.91 1.47
CA PRO A 42 5.64 2.75 2.85
C PRO A 42 6.97 2.00 2.97
N GLY A 43 7.40 1.25 1.95
CA GLY A 43 8.73 0.62 1.90
C GLY A 43 9.88 1.62 1.97
N LEU A 44 9.64 2.91 1.66
CA LEU A 44 10.62 4.00 1.73
C LEU A 44 10.73 4.64 3.12
N ILE A 45 9.83 4.32 4.04
CA ILE A 45 9.89 4.83 5.42
C ILE A 45 11.22 4.40 6.04
N ARG A 46 11.92 5.33 6.68
CA ARG A 46 13.17 5.04 7.39
C ARG A 46 12.88 4.41 8.75
N CYS A 47 13.75 3.50 9.16
CA CYS A 47 13.73 2.86 10.47
C CYS A 47 13.69 3.87 11.62
N SER A 48 14.43 4.96 11.52
CA SER A 48 14.41 6.06 12.50
C SER A 48 13.05 6.72 12.69
N SER A 49 12.13 6.59 11.72
CA SER A 49 10.78 7.14 11.77
C SER A 49 9.76 6.19 12.42
N LEU A 50 10.11 4.93 12.70
CA LEU A 50 9.17 3.94 13.24
C LEU A 50 8.84 4.13 14.73
N THR A 51 9.46 5.10 15.40
CA THR A 51 8.98 5.59 16.71
C THR A 51 7.62 6.28 16.59
N ASN A 52 7.25 6.74 15.39
CA ASN A 52 5.92 7.23 15.11
C ASN A 52 4.94 6.05 14.90
N PRO A 53 3.82 6.00 15.63
CA PRO A 53 2.88 4.88 15.53
C PRO A 53 2.24 4.72 14.15
N ASN A 54 2.03 5.83 13.41
CA ASN A 54 1.49 5.77 12.06
C ASN A 54 2.52 5.20 11.07
N ALA A 55 3.80 5.54 11.25
CA ALA A 55 4.89 4.98 10.45
C ALA A 55 5.01 3.47 10.69
N LEU A 56 4.96 3.04 11.96
CA LEU A 56 5.02 1.63 12.34
C LEU A 56 3.83 0.84 11.79
N ALA A 57 2.61 1.37 11.90
CA ALA A 57 1.42 0.75 11.34
C ALA A 57 1.49 0.62 9.80
N ALA A 58 1.93 1.66 9.11
CA ALA A 58 2.12 1.60 7.66
C ALA A 58 3.20 0.58 7.25
N ALA A 59 4.31 0.53 7.99
CA ALA A 59 5.40 -0.40 7.76
C ALA A 59 4.96 -1.86 7.92
N THR A 60 4.23 -2.18 8.99
CA THR A 60 3.74 -3.54 9.26
C THR A 60 2.76 -3.98 8.18
N GLN A 61 1.75 -3.16 7.87
CA GLN A 61 0.74 -3.47 6.86
C GLN A 61 1.34 -3.65 5.46
N TRP A 62 2.26 -2.76 5.07
CA TRP A 62 2.97 -2.89 3.80
C TRP A 62 3.79 -4.19 3.73
N THR A 63 4.50 -4.53 4.80
CA THR A 63 5.35 -5.73 4.86
C THR A 63 4.53 -7.02 4.81
N ILE A 64 3.37 -7.04 5.48
CA ILE A 64 2.41 -8.15 5.36
C ILE A 64 1.89 -8.25 3.93
N GLY A 65 1.60 -7.13 3.28
CA GLY A 65 1.23 -7.09 1.86
C GLY A 65 2.30 -7.70 0.95
N GLN A 66 3.58 -7.36 1.18
CA GLN A 66 4.70 -7.96 0.46
C GLN A 66 4.80 -9.47 0.70
N ALA A 67 4.69 -9.91 1.96
CA ALA A 67 4.70 -11.33 2.31
C ALA A 67 3.55 -12.09 1.62
N ARG A 68 2.33 -11.53 1.59
CA ARG A 68 1.18 -12.10 0.86
C ARG A 68 1.45 -12.21 -0.63
N ALA A 69 1.98 -11.17 -1.25
CA ALA A 69 2.39 -11.23 -2.65
C ALA A 69 3.49 -12.30 -2.88
N GLY A 70 4.42 -12.44 -1.95
CA GLY A 70 5.45 -13.48 -1.94
C GLY A 70 4.87 -14.89 -1.86
N VAL A 71 3.90 -15.14 -0.99
CA VAL A 71 3.20 -16.42 -0.87
C VAL A 71 2.47 -16.77 -2.16
N LEU A 72 1.73 -15.82 -2.73
CA LEU A 72 1.02 -16.02 -4.00
C LEU A 72 1.96 -16.29 -5.18
N ALA A 73 3.18 -15.75 -5.12
CA ALA A 73 4.23 -16.00 -6.11
C ALA A 73 5.06 -17.28 -5.81
N GLY A 74 4.78 -18.02 -4.74
CA GLY A 74 5.53 -19.20 -4.33
C GLY A 74 6.94 -18.91 -3.77
N ARG A 75 7.22 -17.66 -3.38
CA ARG A 75 8.52 -17.22 -2.85
C ARG A 75 8.61 -17.26 -1.32
N VAL A 76 7.48 -17.11 -0.63
CA VAL A 76 7.38 -17.11 0.83
C VAL A 76 6.49 -18.28 1.25
N ALA A 77 6.91 -19.04 2.27
CA ALA A 77 6.19 -20.25 2.70
C ALA A 77 4.99 -19.93 3.63
N GLU A 78 5.12 -18.92 4.48
CA GLU A 78 4.11 -18.58 5.48
C GLU A 78 4.06 -17.05 5.73
N LEU A 79 2.88 -16.55 6.12
CA LEU A 79 2.73 -15.15 6.50
C LEU A 79 3.26 -14.87 7.91
N PRO A 80 3.99 -13.76 8.12
CA PRO A 80 4.40 -13.36 9.44
C PRO A 80 3.20 -12.97 10.30
N ASN A 81 3.27 -13.29 11.60
CA ASN A 81 2.30 -12.81 12.59
C ASN A 81 2.44 -11.28 12.75
N GLU A 82 1.34 -10.55 12.59
CA GLU A 82 1.33 -9.08 12.60
C GLU A 82 1.82 -8.48 13.93
N GLY A 83 1.46 -9.11 15.07
CA GLY A 83 1.84 -8.66 16.40
C GLY A 83 3.34 -8.82 16.68
N ASN A 84 3.95 -9.90 16.16
CA ASN A 84 5.38 -10.11 16.27
C ASN A 84 6.16 -9.15 15.35
N LEU A 85 5.61 -8.84 14.17
CA LEU A 85 6.29 -8.04 13.16
C LEU A 85 6.61 -6.61 13.64
N ALA A 86 5.71 -5.98 14.38
CA ALA A 86 5.95 -4.65 14.97
C ALA A 86 7.12 -4.66 15.96
N GLN A 87 7.24 -5.72 16.78
CA GLN A 87 8.36 -5.91 17.69
C GLN A 87 9.66 -6.18 16.93
N THR A 88 9.61 -7.00 15.88
CA THR A 88 10.76 -7.27 15.02
C THR A 88 11.26 -5.99 14.33
N PHE A 89 10.35 -5.12 13.87
CA PHE A 89 10.71 -3.79 13.36
C PHE A 89 11.39 -2.93 14.42
N THR A 90 10.84 -2.88 15.63
CA THR A 90 11.44 -2.10 16.73
C THR A 90 12.87 -2.56 17.02
N ALA A 91 13.10 -3.87 17.11
CA ALA A 91 14.43 -4.42 17.37
C ALA A 91 15.41 -4.12 16.22
N TYR A 92 15.02 -4.44 14.98
CA TYR A 92 15.89 -4.23 13.81
C TYR A 92 16.22 -2.76 13.58
N CYS A 93 15.24 -1.87 13.72
CA CYS A 93 15.41 -0.45 13.48
C CYS A 93 16.16 0.28 14.59
N ALA A 94 16.25 -0.28 15.80
CA ALA A 94 17.13 0.21 16.84
C ALA A 94 18.61 0.05 16.44
N GLU A 95 18.96 -1.05 15.77
CA GLU A 95 20.31 -1.33 15.29
C GLU A 95 20.61 -0.68 13.93
N ASN A 96 19.58 -0.45 13.12
CA ASN A 96 19.71 -0.01 11.72
C ASN A 96 18.87 1.26 11.42
N PRO A 97 19.09 2.39 12.10
CA PRO A 97 18.21 3.56 12.02
C PRO A 97 18.14 4.19 10.61
N ASN A 98 19.19 4.01 9.81
CA ASN A 98 19.29 4.56 8.45
C ASN A 98 18.69 3.64 7.38
N ASN A 99 18.34 2.40 7.71
CA ASN A 99 17.70 1.48 6.77
C ASN A 99 16.24 1.86 6.54
N THR A 100 15.65 1.30 5.50
CA THR A 100 14.23 1.47 5.19
C THR A 100 13.43 0.23 5.62
N VAL A 101 12.11 0.40 5.73
CA VAL A 101 11.16 -0.70 5.93
C VAL A 101 11.35 -1.79 4.88
N ARG A 102 11.56 -1.42 3.60
CA ARG A 102 11.86 -2.38 2.54
C ARG A 102 13.14 -3.15 2.79
N ALA A 103 14.22 -2.48 3.21
CA ALA A 103 15.49 -3.16 3.51
C ALA A 103 15.34 -4.18 4.64
N ALA A 104 14.59 -3.84 5.70
CA ALA A 104 14.26 -4.78 6.77
C ALA A 104 13.43 -5.97 6.27
N ALA A 105 12.39 -5.71 5.46
CA ALA A 105 11.56 -6.78 4.90
C ALA A 105 12.34 -7.71 3.95
N VAL A 106 13.28 -7.18 3.16
CA VAL A 106 14.19 -7.98 2.32
C VAL A 106 15.12 -8.82 3.19
N HIS A 107 15.64 -8.26 4.29
CA HIS A 107 16.49 -8.99 5.24
C HIS A 107 15.78 -10.23 5.81
N TRP A 108 14.46 -10.16 6.02
CA TRP A 108 13.64 -11.30 6.46
C TRP A 108 13.08 -12.16 5.32
N GLY A 109 13.41 -11.87 4.06
CA GLY A 109 12.92 -12.60 2.89
C GLY A 109 11.44 -12.37 2.57
N LEU A 110 10.85 -11.28 3.07
CA LEU A 110 9.43 -10.96 2.93
C LEU A 110 9.13 -10.00 1.76
N ALA A 111 10.14 -9.32 1.23
CA ALA A 111 10.01 -8.37 0.13
C ALA A 111 11.11 -8.58 -0.93
N SER A 112 10.94 -7.92 -2.08
CA SER A 112 11.91 -7.88 -3.19
C SER A 112 12.42 -6.47 -3.43
#